data_AF-A0A523WXE2-F1
#
_entry.id   AF-A0A523WXE2-F1
#
_cell.length_a   1.000
_cell.length_b   1.000
_cell.length_c   1.000
_cell.angle_alpha   90.00
_cell.angle_beta   90.00
_cell.angle_gamma   90.00
#
_symmetry.space_group_name_H-M   'P 1'
#
loop_
_entity.id
_entity.type
_entity.pdbx_description
1 polymer ?
#
loop_
_entity_poly.entity_id
_entity_poly.type
_entity_poly.pdbx_seq_one_letter_code
_entity_poly.pdbx_strand_id
1 'polypeptide(L)' 'MSKRRLYPEKPIVGVGALIQDGERYLLIKRAAEPDAGFWSIPGGLVEIGERT' A
#
# COMPACT_ATOMS: atom_id res chain seq x y z
N MET A 1 -1.25 13.32 -11.05
CA MET A 1 -1.79 11.95 -10.91
C MET A 1 -1.50 11.16 -12.18
N SER A 2 -1.00 9.93 -12.08
CA SER A 2 -0.95 9.05 -13.26
C SER A 2 -2.24 8.23 -13.31
N LYS A 3 -3.06 8.39 -14.37
CA LYS A 3 -4.28 7.58 -14.60
C LYS A 3 -4.03 6.08 -14.45
N ARG A 4 -2.78 5.64 -14.68
CA ARG A 4 -2.33 4.24 -14.57
C ARG A 4 -2.51 3.60 -13.18
N ARG A 5 -2.68 4.35 -12.08
CA ARG A 5 -2.86 3.75 -10.75
C ARG A 5 -4.32 3.58 -10.33
N LEU A 6 -5.19 4.54 -10.66
CA LEU A 6 -6.63 4.47 -10.33
C LEU A 6 -7.39 3.55 -11.28
N TYR A 7 -7.01 3.55 -12.57
CA TYR A 7 -7.61 2.72 -13.61
C TYR A 7 -6.50 2.10 -14.46
N PRO A 8 -5.78 1.09 -13.92
CA PRO A 8 -4.72 0.44 -14.66
C PRO A 8 -5.31 -0.38 -15.82
N GLU A 9 -4.54 -0.54 -16.90
CA GLU A 9 -4.92 -1.39 -18.05
C GLU A 9 -5.05 -2.88 -17.68
N LYS A 10 -4.43 -3.29 -16.57
CA LYS A 10 -4.46 -4.65 -16.02
C LYS A 10 -4.36 -4.60 -14.49
N PRO A 11 -4.82 -5.63 -13.77
CA PRO A 11 -4.64 -5.71 -12.32
C PRO A 11 -3.17 -5.54 -11.91
N ILE A 12 -2.94 -4.83 -10.81
CA ILE A 12 -1.63 -4.65 -10.19
C ILE A 12 -1.70 -5.27 -8.79
N VAL A 13 -0.75 -6.16 -8.48
CA VAL A 13 -0.71 -6.84 -7.19
C VAL A 13 -0.04 -5.93 -6.16
N GLY A 14 -0.72 -5.73 -5.04
CA GLY A 14 -0.18 -5.06 -3.86
C GLY A 14 -0.21 -5.99 -2.65
N VAL A 15 0.69 -5.75 -1.71
CA VAL A 15 0.75 -6.45 -0.42
C VAL A 15 0.73 -5.42 0.71
N GLY A 16 0.09 -5.78 1.82
CA GLY A 16 0.03 -4.96 3.03
C GLY A 16 0.21 -5.81 4.27
N ALA A 17 0.75 -5.23 5.34
CA ALA A 17 1.00 -5.89 6.60
C ALA A 17 0.25 -5.19 7.74
N LEU A 18 -0.61 -5.92 8.45
CA LEU A 18 -1.20 -5.46 9.70
C LEU A 18 -0.30 -5.93 10.85
N ILE A 19 0.53 -5.01 11.36
CA ILE A 19 1.50 -5.32 12.41
C ILE A 19 0.89 -4.95 13.76
N GLN A 20 0.78 -5.94 14.65
CA GLN A 20 0.24 -5.81 15.99
C GLN A 20 1.36 -5.88 17.04
N ASP A 21 1.33 -4.99 18.02
CA ASP A 21 2.17 -5.00 19.22
C ASP A 21 1.28 -4.83 20.45
N GLY A 22 0.98 -5.95 21.13
CA GLY A 22 -0.02 -6.00 22.19
C GLY A 22 -1.40 -5.56 21.70
N GLU A 23 -1.92 -4.46 22.26
CA GLU A 23 -3.22 -3.87 21.86
C GLU A 23 -3.07 -2.77 20.79
N ARG A 24 -1.87 -2.54 20.26
CA ARG A 24 -1.58 -1.46 19.29
C ARG A 24 -1.38 -2.03 17.89
N TYR A 25 -1.70 -1.21 16.89
CA TYR A 25 -1.44 -1.50 15.48
C TYR A 25 -0.55 -0.43 14.86
N LEU A 26 0.40 -0.85 14.02
CA LEU A 26 1.22 0.08 13.25
C LEU A 26 0.45 0.62 12.05
N LEU A 27 0.33 1.94 11.98
CA LEU A 27 -0.18 2.66 10.82
C LEU A 27 0.87 3.65 10.30
N ILE A 28 0.84 3.91 9.00
CA ILE A 28 1.64 4.93 8.34
C ILE A 28 0.75 6.08 7.86
N LYS A 29 1.26 7.31 7.93
CA LYS A 29 0.61 8.47 7.31
C LYS A 29 1.18 8.65 5.90
N ARG A 30 0.34 8.51 4.88
CA ARG A 30 0.77 8.52 3.49
C ARG A 30 1.30 9.91 3.10
N ALA A 31 2.49 9.96 2.51
CA ALA A 31 3.09 11.22 2.06
C ALA A 31 2.72 11.60 0.62
N ALA A 32 2.25 10.65 -0.18
CA ALA A 32 2.06 10.81 -1.61
C ALA A 32 0.70 10.30 -2.09
N GLU A 33 0.22 10.90 -3.18
CA GLU A 33 -1.03 10.51 -3.84
C GLU A 33 -0.95 9.11 -4.48
N PRO A 34 -2.08 8.37 -4.55
CA PRO A 34 -3.38 8.71 -3.98
C PRO A 34 -3.39 8.65 -2.46
N ASP A 35 -4.30 9.40 -1.84
CA ASP A 35 -4.59 9.40 -0.41
C ASP A 35 -3.47 9.97 0.46
N ALA A 36 -2.77 11.01 -0.02
CA ALA A 36 -1.81 11.72 0.81
C ALA A 36 -2.50 12.29 2.06
N GLY A 37 -1.85 12.17 3.22
CA GLY A 37 -2.36 12.61 4.51
C GLY A 37 -3.25 11.59 5.25
N PHE A 38 -3.74 10.54 4.58
CA PHE A 38 -4.54 9.49 5.20
C PHE A 38 -3.64 8.47 5.93
N TRP A 39 -4.22 7.84 6.96
CA TRP A 39 -3.61 6.70 7.64
C TRP A 39 -3.89 5.40 6.90
N SER A 40 -2.91 4.51 6.82
CA SER A 40 -3.03 3.20 6.17
C SER A 40 -2.11 2.18 6.83
N ILE A 41 -2.29 0.90 6.50
CA ILE A 41 -1.32 -0.14 6.86
C ILE A 41 -0.05 -0.01 6.00
N PRO A 42 1.13 -0.38 6.52
CA PRO A 42 2.34 -0.54 5.71
C PRO A 42 2.09 -1.48 4.52
N GLY A 43 2.61 -1.14 3.34
CA GLY A 43 2.43 -1.96 2.15
C GLY A 43 3.09 -1.36 0.90
N GLY A 44 3.00 -2.10 -0.20
CA GLY A 44 3.66 -1.76 -1.45
C GLY A 44 3.15 -2.59 -2.63
N LEU A 45 3.69 -2.30 -3.82
CA LEU A 45 3.49 -3.13 -5.00
C LEU A 45 4.44 -4.32 -4.93
N VAL A 46 3.96 -5.47 -5.40
CA VAL A 46 4.82 -6.64 -5.56
C VAL A 46 5.71 -6.44 -6.78
N GLU A 47 7.01 -6.66 -6.62
CA GLU A 47 8.01 -6.61 -7.69
C GLU A 47 8.16 -7.98 -8.39
N ILE A 48 8.59 -7.95 -9.65
CA ILE A 48 8.76 -9.18 -10.42
C ILE A 48 9.86 -10.04 -9.82
N GLY A 49 9.53 -11.28 -9.49
CA GLY A 49 10.45 -12.24 -8.87
C GLY A 49 10.39 -12.28 -7.34
N GLU A 50 9.62 -11.40 -6.70
CA GLU A 50 9.30 -11.53 -5.28
C GLU A 50 8.48 -12.81 -5.04
N ARG A 51 8.75 -13.44 -3.89
CA ARG A 51 8.05 -14.65 -3.46
C ARG A 51 6.94 -14.27 -2.49
N THR A 52 5.78 -14.89 -2.68
CA THR A 52 4.65 -14.87 -1.76
C THR A 52 4.87 -15.82 -0.60
#